data_AF-A0A8B3D1W8-F1
#
_entry.id   AF-A0A8B3D1W8-F1
#
_cell.length_a   1.000
_cell.length_b   1.000
_cell.length_c   1.000
_cell.angle_alpha   90.00
_cell.angle_beta   90.00
_cell.angle_gamma   90.00
#
_symmetry.space_group_name_H-M   'P 1'
#
loop_
_entity.id
_entity.type
_entity.pdbx_description
1 polymer ?
#
loop_
_entity_poly.entity_id
_entity_poly.type
_entity_poly.pdbx_seq_one_letter_code
_entity_poly.pdbx_strand_id
1 'polypeptide(L)'
;MDFQNRLMKFVKRNANKLPNLRKTETFCALICLWILVQSLSSTPDSDFVPVAGYKNNAEAMRLRELAGDFRRVEVRFFLKGFDRSEYVRIKKATLHTLREDSYFIWNEGSEEKKIQSERVQKRKNSKKFSKPNLLMTIVLKRSKADDGQKKILFRMDWLNRKTRDRASFQSEERFLDEDQRNIQKILYTWKSEILPIQDAFFIEDIDCVSNDARTTAFLEIGCKNLLQKTEDPVSFKKYWEKAERSPLTGRDRESIQNNLAYYSVSLGDFKKAEECFATADSLDDSESYRRHRDQLEAIREFRKKYRHYETKDSP
;
A
#
# COMPACT_ATOMS: atom_id res chain seq x y z
N MET A 1 7.72 17.34 -9.95
CA MET A 1 8.46 17.86 -11.12
C MET A 1 7.97 19.22 -11.64
N ASP A 2 6.66 19.46 -11.82
CA ASP A 2 6.20 20.71 -12.46
C ASP A 2 6.23 21.94 -11.52
N PHE A 3 6.02 21.76 -10.21
CA PHE A 3 6.02 22.86 -9.24
C PHE A 3 7.43 23.40 -8.91
N GLN A 4 8.41 22.53 -8.66
CA GLN A 4 9.80 22.91 -8.38
C GLN A 4 10.44 23.69 -9.54
N ASN A 5 10.21 23.25 -10.78
CA ASN A 5 10.69 23.97 -11.97
C ASN A 5 10.00 25.33 -12.17
N ARG A 6 8.72 25.45 -11.78
CA ARG A 6 8.00 26.74 -11.82
C ARG A 6 8.46 27.68 -10.72
N LEU A 7 8.67 27.19 -9.50
CA LEU A 7 9.19 27.95 -8.37
C LEU A 7 10.60 28.46 -8.67
N MET A 8 11.48 27.61 -9.18
CA MET A 8 12.87 27.99 -9.51
C MET A 8 12.94 28.99 -10.67
N LYS A 9 12.03 28.90 -11.66
CA LYS A 9 11.88 29.93 -12.71
C LYS A 9 11.32 31.24 -12.16
N PHE A 10 10.40 31.20 -11.20
CA PHE A 10 9.84 32.38 -10.54
C PHE A 10 10.91 33.11 -9.70
N VAL A 11 11.69 32.35 -8.93
CA VAL A 11 12.83 32.83 -8.14
C VAL A 11 13.86 33.53 -9.02
N LYS A 12 14.30 32.88 -10.11
CA LYS A 12 15.25 33.48 -11.05
C LYS A 12 14.73 34.77 -11.71
N ARG A 13 13.43 34.85 -11.99
CA ARG A 13 12.82 36.03 -12.63
C ARG A 13 12.72 37.24 -11.68
N ASN A 14 12.48 37.01 -10.39
CA ASN A 14 12.27 38.09 -9.43
C ASN A 14 13.57 38.56 -8.77
N ALA A 15 14.58 37.69 -8.62
CA ALA A 15 15.90 38.07 -8.09
C ALA A 15 16.61 39.16 -8.94
N ASN A 16 16.35 39.21 -10.25
CA ASN A 16 16.96 40.18 -11.16
C ASN A 16 16.37 41.60 -11.10
N LYS A 17 15.27 41.82 -10.36
CA LYS A 17 14.52 43.10 -10.34
C LYS A 17 14.71 43.95 -9.07
N LEU A 18 15.54 43.53 -8.13
CA LEU A 18 15.67 44.20 -6.82
C LEU A 18 17.02 44.96 -6.67
N PRO A 19 17.07 46.07 -5.91
CA PRO A 19 18.32 46.75 -5.58
C PRO A 19 19.20 45.88 -4.66
N ASN A 20 20.53 46.05 -4.74
CA ASN A 20 21.52 45.08 -4.24
C ASN A 20 21.41 44.72 -2.74
N LEU A 21 21.04 45.64 -1.85
CA LEU A 21 20.85 45.32 -0.42
C LEU A 21 19.64 44.41 -0.15
N ARG A 22 18.54 44.57 -0.92
CA ARG A 22 17.35 43.71 -0.80
C ARG A 22 17.53 42.37 -1.49
N LYS A 23 18.47 42.23 -2.44
CA LYS A 23 18.74 40.96 -3.12
C LYS A 23 19.25 39.88 -2.17
N THR A 24 20.16 40.22 -1.26
CA THR A 24 20.72 39.30 -0.27
C THR A 24 19.66 38.81 0.72
N GLU A 25 18.83 39.71 1.25
CA GLU A 25 17.72 39.35 2.15
C GLU A 25 16.66 38.51 1.45
N THR A 26 16.29 38.87 0.21
CA THR A 26 15.31 38.11 -0.57
C THR A 26 15.87 36.76 -1.00
N PHE A 27 17.17 36.66 -1.30
CA PHE A 27 17.84 35.41 -1.62
C PHE A 27 17.91 34.48 -0.40
N CYS A 28 18.26 35.01 0.79
CA CYS A 28 18.21 34.25 2.04
C CYS A 28 16.79 33.80 2.37
N ALA A 29 15.80 34.68 2.25
CA ALA A 29 14.39 34.32 2.46
C ALA A 29 13.90 33.26 1.47
N LEU A 30 14.35 33.30 0.22
CA LEU A 30 14.03 32.28 -0.79
C LEU A 30 14.75 30.97 -0.55
N ILE A 31 15.97 30.98 -0.02
CA ILE A 31 16.68 29.78 0.44
C ILE A 31 15.94 29.20 1.65
N CYS A 32 15.60 30.00 2.66
CA CYS A 32 14.83 29.54 3.81
C CYS A 32 13.46 28.99 3.39
N LEU A 33 12.78 29.65 2.46
CA LEU A 33 11.51 29.17 1.89
C LEU A 33 11.72 27.88 1.09
N TRP A 34 12.82 27.75 0.35
CA TRP A 34 13.15 26.54 -0.40
C TRP A 34 13.48 25.37 0.53
N ILE A 35 14.25 25.61 1.60
CA ILE A 35 14.52 24.65 2.68
C ILE A 35 13.19 24.25 3.33
N LEU A 36 12.36 25.20 3.73
CA LEU A 36 11.03 24.95 4.32
C LEU A 36 10.11 24.16 3.37
N VAL A 37 10.10 24.48 2.07
CA VAL A 37 9.31 23.75 1.05
C VAL A 37 9.85 22.34 0.85
N GLN A 38 11.18 22.14 0.90
CA GLN A 38 11.76 20.79 0.87
C GLN A 38 11.39 20.00 2.12
N SER A 39 11.51 20.59 3.32
CA SER A 39 11.09 19.99 4.60
C SER A 39 9.60 19.63 4.61
N LEU A 40 8.72 20.53 4.14
CA LEU A 40 7.28 20.27 4.04
C LEU A 40 6.93 19.20 2.99
N SER A 41 7.75 19.03 1.96
CA SER A 41 7.58 17.96 0.96
C SER A 41 8.19 16.61 1.38
N SER A 42 8.93 16.59 2.48
CA SER A 42 9.55 15.40 3.09
C SER A 42 8.87 14.96 4.38
N THR A 43 7.93 15.74 4.93
CA THR A 43 7.07 15.29 6.02
C THR A 43 6.09 14.20 5.58
N PRO A 44 5.96 13.12 6.37
CA PRO A 44 4.93 12.10 6.23
C PRO A 44 3.50 12.62 6.00
N ASP A 45 2.84 12.18 4.93
CA ASP A 45 1.37 12.31 4.79
C ASP A 45 0.63 11.37 5.79
N SER A 46 1.37 10.50 6.49
CA SER A 46 0.88 9.52 7.48
C SER A 46 1.95 9.22 8.51
N ASP A 47 1.59 9.21 9.78
CA ASP A 47 2.42 8.85 10.93
C ASP A 47 2.62 7.32 11.11
N PHE A 48 2.26 6.51 10.11
CA PHE A 48 2.37 5.05 10.19
C PHE A 48 2.53 4.38 8.82
N VAL A 49 3.16 3.21 8.85
CA VAL A 49 3.25 2.25 7.74
C VAL A 49 2.13 1.21 7.88
N PRO A 50 1.28 1.01 6.85
CA PRO A 50 0.24 -0.02 6.88
C PRO A 50 0.86 -1.40 6.74
N VAL A 51 0.47 -2.32 7.62
CA VAL A 51 0.93 -3.71 7.66
C VAL A 51 -0.24 -4.65 7.36
N ALA A 52 -0.01 -5.63 6.48
CA ALA A 52 -1.01 -6.65 6.18
C ALA A 52 -1.08 -7.64 7.36
N GLY A 53 -2.17 -7.62 8.13
CA GLY A 53 -2.38 -8.51 9.27
C GLY A 53 -3.11 -9.81 8.90
N TYR A 54 -2.44 -10.72 8.19
CA TYR A 54 -2.96 -12.06 7.89
C TYR A 54 -2.96 -12.96 9.13
N LYS A 55 -4.06 -13.68 9.33
CA LYS A 55 -4.14 -14.74 10.35
C LYS A 55 -3.24 -15.93 9.97
N ASN A 56 -2.78 -16.65 11.00
CA ASN A 56 -2.04 -17.89 10.82
C ASN A 56 -2.98 -19.05 10.48
N ASN A 57 -3.45 -19.13 9.24
CA ASN A 57 -4.18 -20.28 8.71
C ASN A 57 -3.84 -20.49 7.22
N ALA A 58 -4.13 -21.68 6.71
CA ALA A 58 -3.73 -22.08 5.36
C ALA A 58 -4.30 -21.17 4.26
N GLU A 59 -5.54 -20.70 4.41
CA GLU A 59 -6.21 -19.87 3.40
C GLU A 59 -5.67 -18.44 3.36
N ALA A 60 -5.48 -17.81 4.52
CA ALA A 60 -4.87 -16.50 4.65
C ALA A 60 -3.42 -16.52 4.13
N MET A 61 -2.64 -17.54 4.48
CA MET A 61 -1.26 -17.67 4.00
C MET A 61 -1.18 -17.92 2.50
N ARG A 62 -2.12 -18.71 1.94
CA ARG A 62 -2.25 -18.88 0.49
C ARG A 62 -2.58 -17.56 -0.20
N LEU A 63 -3.45 -16.73 0.38
CA LEU A 63 -3.75 -15.42 -0.18
C LEU A 63 -2.54 -14.48 -0.06
N ARG A 64 -1.80 -14.49 1.05
CA ARG A 64 -0.56 -13.72 1.21
C ARG A 64 0.45 -14.06 0.12
N GLU A 65 0.69 -15.34 -0.13
CA GLU A 65 1.61 -15.81 -1.17
C GLU A 65 1.17 -15.36 -2.57
N LEU A 66 -0.12 -15.45 -2.89
CA LEU A 66 -0.66 -14.99 -4.18
C LEU A 66 -0.60 -13.46 -4.33
N ALA A 67 -0.95 -12.73 -3.26
CA ALA A 67 -1.02 -11.28 -3.28
C ALA A 67 0.37 -10.64 -3.33
N GLY A 68 1.37 -11.26 -2.71
CA GLY A 68 2.68 -10.65 -2.49
C GLY A 68 2.52 -9.29 -1.82
N ASP A 69 3.23 -8.28 -2.33
CA ASP A 69 3.21 -6.94 -1.76
C ASP A 69 2.11 -6.04 -2.35
N PHE A 70 1.23 -6.59 -3.21
CA PHE A 70 0.20 -5.81 -3.89
C PHE A 70 -0.97 -5.44 -2.95
N ARG A 71 -1.29 -4.15 -2.88
CA ARG A 71 -2.41 -3.63 -2.06
C ARG A 71 -3.67 -3.32 -2.85
N ARG A 72 -3.54 -2.94 -4.12
CA ARG A 72 -4.68 -2.53 -4.96
C ARG A 72 -5.33 -3.74 -5.61
N VAL A 73 -6.63 -3.91 -5.38
CA VAL A 73 -7.41 -5.03 -5.91
C VAL A 73 -8.55 -4.51 -6.77
N GLU A 74 -8.64 -4.99 -8.02
CA GLU A 74 -9.85 -4.84 -8.83
C GLU A 74 -10.89 -5.87 -8.37
N VAL A 75 -12.13 -5.44 -8.13
CA VAL A 75 -13.22 -6.35 -7.72
C VAL A 75 -14.25 -6.48 -8.85
N ARG A 76 -14.62 -7.73 -9.16
CA ARG A 76 -15.69 -8.09 -10.10
C ARG A 76 -16.76 -8.92 -9.41
N PHE A 77 -17.99 -8.84 -9.90
CA PHE A 77 -19.15 -9.52 -9.34
C PHE A 77 -19.84 -10.39 -10.39
N PHE A 78 -20.06 -11.66 -10.06
CA PHE A 78 -20.86 -12.60 -10.84
C PHE A 78 -21.98 -13.17 -9.96
N LEU A 79 -23.17 -12.58 -10.08
CA LEU A 79 -24.35 -12.96 -9.28
C LEU A 79 -25.34 -13.72 -10.17
N LYS A 80 -25.42 -15.05 -10.03
CA LYS A 80 -26.32 -15.92 -10.82
C LYS A 80 -27.57 -16.25 -10.00
N GLY A 81 -28.75 -16.05 -10.59
CA GLY A 81 -30.04 -16.31 -9.92
C GLY A 81 -30.53 -15.16 -9.04
N PHE A 82 -30.01 -13.95 -9.24
CA PHE A 82 -30.40 -12.71 -8.58
C PHE A 82 -31.00 -11.76 -9.62
N ASP A 83 -32.04 -11.02 -9.26
CA ASP A 83 -32.57 -9.98 -10.14
C ASP A 83 -31.67 -8.72 -10.13
N ARG A 84 -31.99 -7.74 -11.00
CA ARG A 84 -31.19 -6.52 -11.15
C ARG A 84 -31.18 -5.64 -9.90
N SER A 85 -32.28 -5.60 -9.14
CA SER A 85 -32.39 -4.78 -7.93
C SER A 85 -31.57 -5.40 -6.79
N GLU A 86 -31.65 -6.73 -6.65
CA GLU A 86 -30.84 -7.51 -5.72
C GLU A 86 -29.36 -7.42 -6.07
N TYR A 87 -29.02 -7.45 -7.35
CA TYR A 87 -27.65 -7.34 -7.84
C TYR A 87 -26.98 -6.05 -7.32
N VAL A 88 -27.62 -4.91 -7.54
CA VAL A 88 -27.08 -3.59 -7.14
C VAL A 88 -26.93 -3.51 -5.62
N ARG A 89 -27.94 -3.97 -4.88
CA ARG A 89 -27.94 -3.96 -3.42
C ARG A 89 -26.82 -4.84 -2.85
N ILE A 90 -26.70 -6.07 -3.31
CA ILE A 90 -25.69 -7.03 -2.84
C ILE A 90 -24.29 -6.52 -3.18
N LYS A 91 -24.08 -6.07 -4.41
CA LYS A 91 -22.79 -5.49 -4.82
C LYS A 91 -22.36 -4.35 -3.90
N LYS A 92 -23.25 -3.39 -3.62
CA LYS A 92 -22.97 -2.27 -2.72
C LYS A 92 -22.66 -2.73 -1.30
N ALA A 93 -23.47 -3.65 -0.76
CA ALA A 93 -23.29 -4.21 0.57
C ALA A 93 -21.95 -4.96 0.70
N THR A 94 -21.60 -5.79 -0.28
CA THR A 94 -20.34 -6.53 -0.31
C THR A 94 -19.14 -5.59 -0.39
N LEU A 95 -19.18 -4.58 -1.27
CA LEU A 95 -18.09 -3.60 -1.36
C LEU A 95 -17.91 -2.81 -0.06
N HIS A 96 -18.99 -2.45 0.62
CA HIS A 96 -18.92 -1.82 1.94
C HIS A 96 -18.22 -2.73 2.94
N THR A 97 -18.69 -3.98 3.07
CA THR A 97 -18.09 -4.98 3.98
C THR A 97 -16.61 -5.24 3.68
N LEU A 98 -16.21 -5.26 2.40
CA LEU A 98 -14.80 -5.42 2.04
C LEU A 98 -13.94 -4.22 2.46
N ARG A 99 -14.46 -2.99 2.35
CA ARG A 99 -13.70 -1.76 2.61
C ARG A 99 -13.44 -1.47 4.08
N GLU A 100 -14.36 -1.86 4.95
CA GLU A 100 -14.22 -1.73 6.39
C GLU A 100 -12.93 -2.44 6.87
N ASP A 101 -12.13 -1.83 7.74
CA ASP A 101 -10.91 -2.39 8.37
C ASP A 101 -9.97 -3.19 7.46
N SER A 102 -9.88 -2.83 6.17
CA SER A 102 -9.16 -3.61 5.17
C SER A 102 -7.80 -3.02 4.85
N TYR A 103 -6.78 -3.89 4.83
CA TYR A 103 -5.46 -3.54 4.29
C TYR A 103 -5.48 -3.31 2.77
N PHE A 104 -6.30 -4.08 2.05
CA PHE A 104 -6.45 -3.94 0.60
C PHE A 104 -7.26 -2.69 0.22
N ILE A 105 -6.86 -2.10 -0.91
CA ILE A 105 -7.52 -0.95 -1.52
C ILE A 105 -8.38 -1.45 -2.67
N TRP A 106 -9.70 -1.46 -2.44
CA TRP A 106 -10.68 -2.03 -3.36
C TRP A 106 -11.13 -1.04 -4.43
N ASN A 107 -10.79 -1.34 -5.68
CA ASN A 107 -11.25 -0.62 -6.85
C ASN A 107 -12.30 -1.44 -7.59
N GLU A 108 -13.43 -0.82 -7.90
CA GLU A 108 -14.45 -1.47 -8.69
C GLU A 108 -13.99 -1.59 -10.15
N GLY A 109 -13.97 -2.80 -10.69
CA GLY A 109 -13.68 -3.02 -12.10
C GLY A 109 -14.87 -2.60 -12.97
N SER A 110 -14.60 -2.08 -14.18
CA SER A 110 -15.65 -1.96 -15.19
C SER A 110 -16.22 -3.36 -15.45
N GLU A 111 -17.53 -3.54 -15.29
CA GLU A 111 -18.22 -4.73 -15.78
C GLU A 111 -17.86 -4.87 -17.27
N GLU A 112 -17.38 -6.05 -17.68
CA GLU A 112 -17.27 -6.38 -19.09
C GLU A 112 -18.70 -6.39 -19.65
N LYS A 113 -19.19 -5.20 -20.04
CA LYS A 113 -20.22 -5.10 -21.04
C LYS A 113 -19.69 -5.91 -22.21
N LYS A 114 -20.47 -6.90 -22.61
CA LYS A 114 -20.31 -7.71 -23.82
C LYS A 114 -19.53 -6.92 -24.86
N ILE A 115 -18.50 -7.57 -25.42
CA ILE A 115 -17.80 -7.17 -26.64
C ILE A 115 -18.83 -6.60 -27.62
N GLN A 116 -18.93 -5.27 -27.72
CA GLN A 116 -19.61 -4.56 -28.77
C GLN A 116 -19.22 -3.09 -28.70
N SER A 117 -18.73 -2.62 -29.85
CA SER A 117 -18.37 -1.25 -30.26
C SER A 117 -17.12 -0.59 -29.66
N GLU A 118 -15.93 -1.11 -30.00
CA GLU A 118 -14.79 -0.22 -30.32
C GLU A 118 -15.03 0.46 -31.67
N ARG A 119 -15.96 1.41 -31.71
CA ARG A 119 -15.91 2.51 -32.67
C ARG A 119 -16.41 3.76 -31.97
N VAL A 120 -15.61 4.82 -32.08
CA VAL A 120 -15.91 6.23 -31.76
C VAL A 120 -15.71 6.61 -30.28
N GLN A 121 -14.48 6.98 -29.89
CA GLN A 121 -14.01 8.38 -29.94
C GLN A 121 -12.64 8.52 -29.25
N LYS A 122 -11.63 8.93 -30.02
CA LYS A 122 -10.39 9.52 -29.52
C LYS A 122 -10.75 10.78 -28.71
N ARG A 123 -10.65 10.72 -27.38
CA ARG A 123 -10.47 11.92 -26.55
C ARG A 123 -9.14 11.85 -25.82
N LYS A 124 -8.38 12.93 -26.03
CA LYS A 124 -7.05 13.23 -25.49
C LYS A 124 -7.08 13.25 -23.95
N ASN A 125 -5.99 12.79 -23.35
CA ASN A 125 -5.64 12.91 -21.92
C ASN A 125 -6.62 12.27 -20.92
N SER A 126 -6.82 10.95 -20.98
CA SER A 126 -7.05 10.19 -19.76
C SER A 126 -5.70 9.63 -19.31
N LYS A 127 -5.29 9.90 -18.06
CA LYS A 127 -4.26 9.08 -17.40
C LYS A 127 -4.77 7.64 -17.47
N LYS A 128 -4.19 6.82 -18.34
CA LYS A 128 -4.43 5.37 -18.35
C LYS A 128 -3.90 4.86 -17.01
N PHE A 129 -4.77 4.79 -16.00
CA PHE A 129 -4.47 3.98 -14.83
C PHE A 129 -4.25 2.57 -15.35
N SER A 130 -3.01 2.06 -15.26
CA SER A 130 -2.75 0.66 -15.57
C SER A 130 -3.66 -0.17 -14.67
N LYS A 131 -4.35 -1.16 -15.25
CA LYS A 131 -5.25 -2.02 -14.48
C LYS A 131 -4.49 -2.58 -13.26
N PRO A 132 -5.11 -2.67 -12.06
CA PRO A 132 -4.46 -3.25 -10.89
C PRO A 132 -3.94 -4.66 -11.16
N ASN A 133 -2.84 -5.03 -10.48
CA ASN A 133 -2.21 -6.35 -10.62
C ASN A 133 -3.07 -7.46 -9.98
N LEU A 134 -3.77 -7.19 -8.88
CA LEU A 134 -4.68 -8.15 -8.27
C LEU A 134 -6.10 -7.96 -8.81
N LEU A 135 -6.74 -9.09 -9.12
CA LEU A 135 -8.16 -9.19 -9.46
C LEU A 135 -8.83 -10.18 -8.51
N MET A 136 -9.89 -9.74 -7.84
CA MET A 136 -10.81 -10.61 -7.11
C MET A 136 -12.15 -10.67 -7.83
N THR A 137 -12.64 -11.87 -8.09
CA THR A 137 -13.97 -12.12 -8.64
C THR A 137 -14.83 -12.79 -7.59
N ILE A 138 -15.89 -12.09 -7.17
CA ILE A 138 -16.88 -12.59 -6.24
C ILE A 138 -17.98 -13.28 -7.03
N VAL A 139 -18.20 -14.56 -6.74
CA VAL A 139 -19.21 -15.41 -7.36
C VAL A 139 -20.24 -15.77 -6.31
N LEU A 140 -21.48 -15.33 -6.50
CA LEU A 140 -22.63 -15.74 -5.70
C LEU A 140 -23.61 -16.47 -6.63
N LYS A 141 -23.91 -17.73 -6.30
CA LYS A 141 -24.88 -18.53 -7.06
C LYS A 141 -26.04 -18.87 -6.15
N ARG A 142 -27.24 -18.47 -6.56
CA ARG A 142 -28.49 -18.89 -5.95
C ARG A 142 -29.06 -20.05 -6.75
N SER A 143 -29.36 -21.15 -6.09
CA SER A 143 -30.00 -22.34 -6.65
C SER A 143 -31.21 -22.76 -5.81
N LYS A 144 -32.01 -23.70 -6.31
CA LYS A 144 -33.04 -24.38 -5.54
C LYS A 144 -32.64 -25.84 -5.39
N ALA A 145 -32.83 -26.38 -4.19
CA ALA A 145 -32.74 -27.81 -3.93
C ALA A 145 -34.04 -28.52 -4.34
N ASP A 146 -33.98 -29.85 -4.37
CA ASP A 146 -35.07 -30.71 -4.81
C ASP A 146 -36.32 -30.59 -3.90
N ASP A 147 -36.12 -30.23 -2.64
CA ASP A 147 -37.16 -29.92 -1.64
C ASP A 147 -37.76 -28.51 -1.78
N GLY A 148 -37.33 -27.73 -2.79
CA GLY A 148 -37.77 -26.37 -3.06
C GLY A 148 -37.06 -25.29 -2.23
N GLN A 149 -36.19 -25.66 -1.27
CA GLN A 149 -35.44 -24.69 -0.49
C GLN A 149 -34.40 -23.98 -1.34
N LYS A 150 -34.19 -22.68 -1.08
CA LYS A 150 -33.20 -21.88 -1.80
C LYS A 150 -31.83 -22.07 -1.15
N LYS A 151 -30.82 -22.35 -1.97
CA LYS A 151 -29.43 -22.45 -1.54
C LYS A 151 -28.59 -21.32 -2.11
N ILE A 152 -27.54 -20.97 -1.40
CA ILE A 152 -26.53 -20.01 -1.83
C ILE A 152 -25.14 -20.61 -1.71
N LEU A 153 -24.37 -20.43 -2.78
CA LEU A 153 -22.94 -20.70 -2.80
C LEU A 153 -22.19 -19.39 -2.96
N PHE A 154 -21.21 -19.17 -2.09
CA PHE A 154 -20.29 -18.04 -2.18
C PHE A 154 -18.87 -18.52 -2.52
N ARG A 155 -18.26 -17.91 -3.52
CA ARG A 155 -16.89 -18.19 -3.94
C ARG A 155 -16.15 -16.91 -4.29
N MET A 156 -14.87 -16.82 -3.93
CA MET A 156 -13.96 -15.76 -4.34
C MET A 156 -12.81 -16.35 -5.14
N ASP A 157 -12.66 -15.89 -6.37
CA ASP A 157 -11.57 -16.27 -7.25
C ASP A 157 -10.57 -15.11 -7.33
N TRP A 158 -9.32 -15.38 -6.98
CA TRP A 158 -8.22 -14.43 -7.03
C TRP A 158 -7.30 -14.73 -8.21
N LEU A 159 -6.82 -13.67 -8.85
CA LEU A 159 -5.84 -13.71 -9.92
C LEU A 159 -4.79 -12.62 -9.67
N ASN A 160 -3.53 -13.04 -9.55
CA ASN A 160 -2.40 -12.15 -9.71
C ASN A 160 -2.10 -12.04 -11.20
N ARG A 161 -2.40 -10.89 -11.82
CA ARG A 161 -2.22 -10.69 -13.27
C ARG A 161 -0.76 -10.58 -13.68
N LYS A 162 0.14 -10.24 -12.75
CA LYS A 162 1.58 -10.16 -13.00
C LYS A 162 2.19 -11.56 -13.08
N THR A 163 1.92 -12.42 -12.10
CA THR A 163 2.49 -13.79 -12.04
C THR A 163 1.61 -14.83 -12.73
N ARG A 164 0.33 -14.53 -12.96
CA ARG A 164 -0.74 -15.43 -13.45
C ARG A 164 -1.24 -16.45 -12.44
N ASP A 165 -0.79 -16.38 -11.18
CA ASP A 165 -1.24 -17.28 -10.11
C ASP A 165 -2.71 -17.08 -9.77
N ARG A 166 -3.34 -18.17 -9.34
CA ARG A 166 -4.77 -18.20 -9.01
C ARG A 166 -5.02 -18.91 -7.69
N ALA A 167 -5.98 -18.39 -6.94
CA ALA A 167 -6.54 -19.06 -5.76
C ALA A 167 -8.07 -18.97 -5.82
N SER A 168 -8.74 -19.99 -5.29
CA SER A 168 -10.19 -20.01 -5.17
C SER A 168 -10.54 -20.42 -3.74
N PHE A 169 -11.53 -19.73 -3.22
CA PHE A 169 -11.96 -19.73 -1.82
C PHE A 169 -13.48 -19.88 -1.83
N GLN A 170 -14.01 -20.94 -1.25
CA GLN A 170 -15.43 -21.30 -1.43
C GLN A 170 -16.08 -21.67 -0.10
N SER A 171 -17.26 -21.10 0.18
CA SER A 171 -18.10 -21.52 1.28
C SER A 171 -18.79 -22.83 0.97
N GLU A 172 -19.13 -23.59 2.00
CA GLU A 172 -20.15 -24.63 1.89
C GLU A 172 -21.47 -24.02 1.37
N GLU A 173 -22.28 -24.84 0.69
CA GLU A 173 -23.63 -24.42 0.31
C GLU A 173 -24.48 -24.22 1.55
N ARG A 174 -25.11 -23.06 1.66
CA ARG A 174 -26.00 -22.73 2.78
C ARG A 174 -27.42 -22.50 2.29
N PHE A 175 -28.40 -22.94 3.07
CA PHE A 175 -29.78 -22.58 2.83
C PHE A 175 -29.98 -21.09 3.12
N LEU A 176 -30.75 -20.42 2.27
CA LEU A 176 -31.13 -19.03 2.48
C LEU A 176 -32.28 -18.99 3.48
N ASP A 177 -31.99 -18.71 4.74
CA ASP A 177 -33.03 -18.22 5.65
C ASP A 177 -33.63 -16.93 5.07
N GLU A 178 -34.91 -16.67 5.34
CA GLU A 178 -35.63 -15.49 4.82
C GLU A 178 -35.02 -14.15 5.27
N ASP A 179 -34.09 -14.15 6.23
CA ASP A 179 -33.38 -12.96 6.70
C ASP A 179 -32.25 -12.55 5.72
N GLN A 180 -32.42 -11.40 5.06
CA GLN A 180 -31.48 -10.82 4.08
C GLN A 180 -30.03 -10.65 4.58
N ARG A 181 -29.77 -10.78 5.88
CA ARG A 181 -28.47 -10.58 6.53
C ARG A 181 -27.44 -11.69 6.25
N ASN A 182 -27.82 -12.79 5.60
CA ASN A 182 -26.96 -13.97 5.47
C ASN A 182 -25.73 -13.80 4.56
N ILE A 183 -25.81 -13.02 3.48
CA ILE A 183 -24.65 -12.82 2.57
C ILE A 183 -23.55 -11.99 3.25
N GLN A 184 -23.93 -10.93 3.97
CA GLN A 184 -22.96 -10.11 4.70
C GLN A 184 -22.33 -10.88 5.85
N LYS A 185 -23.10 -11.70 6.59
CA LYS A 185 -22.54 -12.58 7.63
C LYS A 185 -21.48 -13.52 7.06
N ILE A 186 -21.78 -14.21 5.96
CA ILE A 186 -20.80 -15.08 5.27
C ILE A 186 -19.56 -14.26 4.87
N LEU A 187 -19.76 -13.08 4.27
CA LEU A 187 -18.66 -12.19 3.89
C LEU A 187 -17.81 -11.75 5.09
N TYR A 188 -18.41 -11.42 6.23
CA TYR A 188 -17.67 -11.04 7.44
C TYR A 188 -16.83 -12.19 7.98
N THR A 189 -17.40 -13.40 8.07
CA THR A 189 -16.65 -14.59 8.50
C THR A 189 -15.45 -14.82 7.58
N TRP A 190 -15.69 -14.90 6.27
CA TRP A 190 -14.64 -15.09 5.26
C TRP A 190 -13.57 -13.99 5.28
N LYS A 191 -14.00 -12.72 5.34
CA LYS A 191 -13.10 -11.58 5.45
C LYS A 191 -12.21 -11.71 6.66
N SER A 192 -12.78 -12.05 7.82
CA SER A 192 -12.03 -12.17 9.07
C SER A 192 -11.05 -13.33 9.06
N GLU A 193 -11.27 -14.37 8.26
CA GLU A 193 -10.43 -15.57 8.22
C GLU A 193 -9.32 -15.48 7.18
N ILE A 194 -9.57 -14.82 6.04
CA ILE A 194 -8.69 -14.88 4.86
C ILE A 194 -8.08 -13.53 4.52
N LEU A 195 -8.87 -12.46 4.61
CA LEU A 195 -8.41 -11.14 4.21
C LEU A 195 -7.59 -10.51 5.35
N PRO A 196 -6.48 -9.83 5.01
CA PRO A 196 -5.68 -9.15 6.01
C PRO A 196 -6.43 -7.92 6.55
N ILE A 197 -6.41 -7.76 7.87
CA ILE A 197 -6.74 -6.47 8.49
C ILE A 197 -5.62 -5.46 8.22
N GLN A 198 -5.93 -4.17 8.26
CA GLN A 198 -4.89 -3.13 8.26
C GLN A 198 -4.37 -2.94 9.68
N ASP A 199 -3.18 -3.46 9.95
CA ASP A 199 -2.42 -3.12 11.15
C ASP A 199 -1.50 -1.91 10.84
N ALA A 200 -0.95 -1.28 11.88
CA ALA A 200 -0.16 -0.05 11.73
C ALA A 200 1.14 -0.11 12.53
N PHE A 201 2.26 0.18 11.87
CA PHE A 201 3.54 0.41 12.51
C PHE A 201 3.85 1.91 12.48
N PHE A 202 3.91 2.55 13.64
CA PHE A 202 4.08 4.01 13.71
C PHE A 202 5.49 4.42 13.29
N ILE A 203 5.57 5.56 12.58
CA ILE A 203 6.81 6.17 12.16
C ILE A 203 7.19 7.19 13.23
N GLU A 204 8.26 6.93 13.95
CA GLU A 204 8.75 7.84 15.00
C GLU A 204 9.66 8.93 14.41
N ASP A 205 10.56 8.53 13.53
CA ASP A 205 11.45 9.45 12.80
C ASP A 205 11.77 8.92 11.41
N ILE A 206 11.81 9.83 10.43
CA ILE A 206 12.14 9.52 9.05
C ILE A 206 12.91 10.69 8.42
N ASP A 207 14.18 10.45 8.12
CA ASP A 207 15.04 11.43 7.45
C ASP A 207 15.06 11.15 5.95
N CYS A 208 14.61 12.13 5.18
CA CYS A 208 14.42 12.00 3.73
C CYS A 208 15.42 12.85 2.92
N VAL A 209 16.40 13.46 3.59
CA VAL A 209 17.34 14.41 2.99
C VAL A 209 18.76 14.07 3.46
N SER A 210 19.71 14.18 2.53
CA SER A 210 21.15 14.05 2.74
C SER A 210 21.85 15.34 2.27
N ASN A 211 23.09 15.54 2.73
CA ASN A 211 23.97 16.57 2.18
C ASN A 211 24.43 16.25 0.74
N ASP A 212 24.33 14.99 0.30
CA ASP A 212 24.58 14.58 -1.08
C ASP A 212 23.27 14.58 -1.91
N ALA A 213 23.26 15.34 -3.00
CA ALA A 213 22.08 15.52 -3.84
C ALA A 213 21.60 14.22 -4.50
N ARG A 214 22.52 13.28 -4.79
CA ARG A 214 22.17 11.98 -5.38
C ARG A 214 21.49 11.08 -4.36
N THR A 215 21.98 11.08 -3.12
CA THR A 215 21.42 10.35 -1.98
C THR A 215 20.06 10.93 -1.57
N THR A 216 19.93 12.26 -1.52
CA THR A 216 18.64 12.94 -1.29
C THR A 216 17.58 12.51 -2.30
N ALA A 217 17.92 12.42 -3.58
CA ALA A 217 16.95 11.97 -4.58
C ALA A 217 16.45 10.54 -4.33
N PHE A 218 17.29 9.65 -3.79
CA PHE A 218 16.86 8.29 -3.41
C PHE A 218 15.98 8.30 -2.17
N LEU A 219 16.38 9.04 -1.13
CA LEU A 219 15.65 9.18 0.12
C LEU A 219 14.26 9.82 -0.08
N GLU A 220 14.16 10.91 -0.84
CA GLU A 220 12.89 11.56 -1.16
C GLU A 220 11.92 10.60 -1.89
N ILE A 221 12.42 9.82 -2.86
CA ILE A 221 11.60 8.82 -3.56
C ILE A 221 11.15 7.72 -2.60
N GLY A 222 12.08 7.21 -1.78
CA GLY A 222 11.82 6.17 -0.80
C GLY A 222 10.76 6.56 0.22
N CYS A 223 10.96 7.70 0.89
CA CYS A 223 10.04 8.29 1.83
C CYS A 223 8.66 8.51 1.21
N LYS A 224 8.59 9.19 0.06
CA LYS A 224 7.29 9.46 -0.58
C LYS A 224 6.46 8.19 -0.79
N ASN A 225 7.09 7.06 -1.09
CA ASN A 225 6.40 5.79 -1.30
C ASN A 225 5.98 5.09 0.01
N LEU A 226 6.82 5.14 1.05
CA LEU A 226 6.44 4.70 2.40
C LEU A 226 5.19 5.46 2.89
N LEU A 227 5.13 6.75 2.54
CA LEU A 227 4.14 7.70 3.05
C LEU A 227 2.86 7.73 2.21
N GLN A 228 2.90 7.29 0.96
CA GLN A 228 1.72 7.22 0.11
C GLN A 228 0.91 5.96 0.38
N LYS A 229 -0.12 6.11 1.24
CA LYS A 229 -1.13 5.08 1.58
C LYS A 229 -1.71 4.32 0.38
N THR A 230 -1.62 4.88 -0.83
CA THR A 230 -2.30 4.36 -2.01
C THR A 230 -1.42 3.61 -2.98
N GLU A 231 -0.09 3.68 -2.93
CA GLU A 231 0.78 3.09 -3.96
C GLU A 231 1.31 1.68 -3.61
N ASP A 232 1.84 1.01 -4.63
CA ASP A 232 2.28 -0.38 -4.61
C ASP A 232 3.79 -0.44 -4.27
N PRO A 233 4.21 -1.11 -3.18
CA PRO A 233 5.60 -1.07 -2.69
C PRO A 233 6.62 -1.78 -3.62
N VAL A 234 6.17 -2.56 -4.60
CA VAL A 234 7.02 -3.40 -5.48
C VAL A 234 7.94 -2.58 -6.40
N SER A 235 7.59 -1.35 -6.77
CA SER A 235 8.34 -0.58 -7.78
C SER A 235 9.73 -0.11 -7.33
N PHE A 236 10.11 -0.27 -6.06
CA PHE A 236 11.18 0.55 -5.48
C PHE A 236 12.34 -0.18 -4.81
N LYS A 237 12.33 -1.53 -4.75
CA LYS A 237 13.49 -2.35 -4.32
C LYS A 237 14.81 -1.89 -4.95
N LYS A 238 14.78 -1.58 -6.26
CA LYS A 238 15.93 -1.10 -7.04
C LYS A 238 16.51 0.25 -6.58
N TYR A 239 15.71 1.14 -5.97
CA TYR A 239 16.21 2.43 -5.49
C TYR A 239 16.92 2.28 -4.15
N TRP A 240 16.37 1.43 -3.28
CA TRP A 240 17.01 1.09 -2.02
C TRP A 240 18.31 0.31 -2.21
N GLU A 241 18.35 -0.68 -3.10
CA GLU A 241 19.58 -1.39 -3.48
C GLU A 241 20.67 -0.45 -4.06
N LYS A 242 20.27 0.68 -4.66
CA LYS A 242 21.19 1.70 -5.15
C LYS A 242 21.66 2.66 -4.05
N ALA A 243 20.80 2.96 -3.09
CA ALA A 243 21.15 3.77 -1.93
C ALA A 243 22.26 3.07 -1.12
N GLU A 244 22.11 1.78 -0.84
CA GLU A 244 23.10 0.96 -0.11
C GLU A 244 24.50 0.90 -0.77
N ARG A 245 24.58 1.08 -2.10
CA ARG A 245 25.84 1.00 -2.86
C ARG A 245 26.58 2.33 -3.00
N SER A 246 26.03 3.41 -2.46
CA SER A 246 26.64 4.74 -2.57
C SER A 246 27.72 4.93 -1.48
N PRO A 247 28.76 5.74 -1.72
CA PRO A 247 29.69 6.14 -0.66
C PRO A 247 28.96 7.12 0.27
N LEU A 248 28.54 6.62 1.43
CA LEU A 248 27.68 7.34 2.38
C LEU A 248 28.44 7.73 3.65
N THR A 249 28.10 8.90 4.21
CA THR A 249 28.50 9.28 5.57
C THR A 249 27.81 8.40 6.63
N GLY A 250 28.28 8.39 7.89
CA GLY A 250 27.65 7.63 8.97
C GLY A 250 26.16 7.95 9.14
N ARG A 251 25.83 9.25 9.16
CA ARG A 251 24.46 9.76 9.19
C ARG A 251 23.63 9.28 7.99
N ASP A 252 24.15 9.39 6.76
CA ASP A 252 23.37 8.96 5.58
C ASP A 252 23.10 7.44 5.60
N ARG A 253 24.04 6.64 6.12
CA ARG A 253 23.85 5.19 6.28
C ARG A 253 22.78 4.89 7.32
N GLU A 254 22.81 5.57 8.45
CA GLU A 254 21.79 5.46 9.50
C GLU A 254 20.40 5.73 8.92
N SER A 255 20.20 6.88 8.27
CA SER A 255 18.89 7.27 7.73
C SER A 255 18.40 6.30 6.63
N ILE A 256 19.30 5.80 5.79
CA ILE A 256 18.96 4.77 4.79
C ILE A 256 18.52 3.47 5.46
N GLN A 257 19.22 3.02 6.51
CA GLN A 257 18.86 1.81 7.24
C GLN A 257 17.51 1.95 7.97
N ASN A 258 17.26 3.09 8.60
CA ASN A 258 15.97 3.40 9.21
C ASN A 258 14.83 3.33 8.17
N ASN A 259 15.00 3.96 7.02
CA ASN A 259 13.98 3.95 5.95
C ASN A 259 13.79 2.55 5.32
N LEU A 260 14.86 1.79 5.17
CA LEU A 260 14.83 0.39 4.74
C LEU A 260 14.06 -0.50 5.72
N ALA A 261 14.17 -0.20 7.02
CA ALA A 261 13.43 -0.92 8.05
C ALA A 261 11.93 -0.70 7.87
N TYR A 262 11.46 0.55 7.77
CA TYR A 262 10.06 0.86 7.47
C TYR A 262 9.57 0.26 6.15
N TYR A 263 10.43 0.22 5.13
CA TYR A 263 10.10 -0.46 3.88
C TYR A 263 9.88 -1.95 4.09
N SER A 264 10.79 -2.61 4.82
CA SER A 264 10.68 -4.04 5.13
C SER A 264 9.44 -4.34 5.98
N VAL A 265 9.08 -3.44 6.91
CA VAL A 265 7.80 -3.48 7.65
C VAL A 265 6.60 -3.48 6.70
N SER A 266 6.60 -2.61 5.68
CA SER A 266 5.50 -2.51 4.69
C SER A 266 5.29 -3.79 3.87
N LEU A 267 6.35 -4.60 3.70
CA LEU A 267 6.34 -5.90 3.03
C LEU A 267 5.98 -7.05 4.00
N GLY A 268 5.95 -6.79 5.30
CA GLY A 268 5.83 -7.82 6.33
C GLY A 268 7.10 -8.68 6.50
N ASP A 269 8.26 -8.19 6.05
CA ASP A 269 9.56 -8.81 6.30
C ASP A 269 10.14 -8.25 7.61
N PHE A 270 9.55 -8.67 8.73
CA PHE A 270 9.88 -8.12 10.05
C PHE A 270 11.28 -8.50 10.53
N LYS A 271 11.83 -9.62 10.05
CA LYS A 271 13.21 -10.02 10.35
C LYS A 271 14.18 -9.03 9.71
N LYS A 272 14.01 -8.75 8.41
CA LYS A 272 14.85 -7.76 7.73
C LYS A 272 14.66 -6.35 8.30
N ALA A 273 13.42 -6.00 8.66
CA ALA A 273 13.17 -4.73 9.34
C ALA A 273 13.94 -4.62 10.67
N GLU A 274 13.95 -5.67 11.49
CA GLU A 274 14.73 -5.71 12.73
C GLU A 274 16.24 -5.55 12.47
N GLU A 275 16.78 -6.25 11.47
CA GLU A 275 18.20 -6.12 11.07
C GLU A 275 18.56 -4.69 10.66
N CYS A 276 17.69 -4.04 9.88
CA CYS A 276 17.86 -2.65 9.46
C CYS A 276 17.76 -1.66 10.63
N PHE A 277 16.76 -1.79 11.51
CA PHE A 277 16.65 -0.94 12.71
C PHE A 277 17.85 -1.11 13.65
N ALA A 278 18.33 -2.35 13.85
CA ALA A 278 19.52 -2.61 14.66
C ALA A 278 20.78 -1.98 14.05
N THR A 279 20.90 -1.99 12.72
CA THR A 279 22.01 -1.32 12.02
C THR A 279 21.91 0.20 12.19
N ALA A 280 20.72 0.79 12.04
CA ALA A 280 20.50 2.21 12.29
C ALA A 280 20.84 2.61 13.73
N ASP A 281 20.41 1.84 14.74
CA ASP A 281 20.76 2.05 16.16
C ASP A 281 22.28 2.05 16.39
N SER A 282 23.01 1.16 15.70
CA SER A 282 24.47 1.05 15.86
C SER A 282 25.25 2.20 15.20
N LEU A 283 24.62 2.91 14.26
CA LEU A 283 25.19 4.04 13.52
C LEU A 283 24.75 5.39 14.09
N ASP A 284 23.87 5.39 15.09
CA ASP A 284 23.41 6.59 15.79
C ASP A 284 24.49 7.08 16.76
N ASP A 285 25.21 8.12 16.32
CA ASP A 285 26.28 8.76 17.09
C ASP A 285 25.76 9.66 18.23
N SER A 286 24.44 9.71 18.48
CA SER A 286 23.88 10.57 19.53
C SER A 286 24.06 9.98 20.94
N GLU A 287 24.93 10.62 21.74
CA GLU A 287 25.33 10.12 23.07
C GLU A 287 24.20 10.03 24.11
N SER A 288 23.05 10.69 23.91
CA SER A 288 22.01 10.83 24.95
C SER A 288 20.72 10.06 24.72
N TYR A 289 20.43 9.61 23.49
CA TYR A 289 19.18 8.96 23.17
C TYR A 289 19.39 8.05 21.97
N ARG A 290 19.42 6.73 22.18
CA ARG A 290 19.43 5.78 21.06
C ARG A 290 18.08 5.89 20.34
N ARG A 291 18.03 6.72 19.31
CA ARG A 291 16.81 7.18 18.65
C ARG A 291 15.97 6.03 18.09
N HIS A 292 16.63 4.91 17.79
CA HIS A 292 16.06 3.74 17.13
C HIS A 292 15.68 2.60 18.09
N ARG A 293 15.92 2.75 19.39
CA ARG A 293 15.72 1.67 20.36
C ARG A 293 14.25 1.30 20.51
N ASP A 294 13.37 2.29 20.57
CA ASP A 294 11.93 2.08 20.75
C ASP A 294 11.32 1.40 19.51
N GLN A 295 11.74 1.81 18.31
CA GLN A 295 11.38 1.18 17.04
C GLN A 295 11.92 -0.25 16.95
N LEU A 296 13.13 -0.50 17.46
CA LEU A 296 13.72 -1.84 17.54
C LEU A 296 12.94 -2.76 18.51
N GLU A 297 12.41 -2.22 19.60
CA GLU A 297 11.52 -2.97 20.49
C GLU A 297 10.16 -3.22 19.83
N ALA A 298 9.57 -2.20 19.21
CA ALA A 298 8.30 -2.30 18.51
C ALA A 298 8.34 -3.33 17.36
N ILE A 299 9.42 -3.36 16.56
CA ILE A 299 9.55 -4.33 15.47
C ILE A 299 9.71 -5.76 16.01
N ARG A 300 10.38 -5.96 17.14
CA ARG A 300 10.48 -7.27 17.80
C ARG A 300 9.11 -7.76 18.28
N GLU A 301 8.27 -6.86 18.77
CA GLU A 301 6.88 -7.20 19.11
C GLU A 301 6.05 -7.56 17.89
N PHE A 302 6.16 -6.79 16.80
CA PHE A 302 5.52 -7.10 15.53
C PHE A 302 5.97 -8.45 14.97
N ARG A 303 7.28 -8.72 15.00
CA ARG A 303 7.87 -10.00 14.59
C ARG A 303 7.34 -11.17 15.42
N LYS A 304 7.19 -11.00 16.74
CA LYS A 304 6.55 -12.01 17.61
C LYS A 304 5.07 -12.21 17.25
N LYS A 305 4.32 -11.12 17.05
CA LYS A 305 2.89 -11.14 16.69
C LYS A 305 2.64 -11.87 15.36
N TYR A 306 3.55 -11.70 14.39
CA TYR A 306 3.45 -12.26 13.05
C TYR A 306 4.54 -13.29 12.74
N ARG A 307 4.95 -14.08 13.74
CA ARG A 307 6.05 -15.07 13.62
C ARG A 307 5.86 -16.05 12.44
N HIS A 308 4.61 -16.36 12.09
CA HIS A 308 4.24 -17.20 10.94
C HIS A 308 4.55 -16.59 9.57
N TYR A 309 5.06 -15.37 9.50
CA TYR A 309 5.53 -14.78 8.24
C TYR A 309 6.92 -15.27 7.84
N GLU A 310 7.70 -15.77 8.79
CA GLU A 310 9.07 -16.26 8.60
C GLU A 310 9.13 -17.71 8.10
N THR A 311 7.99 -18.42 8.02
CA THR A 311 7.94 -19.87 7.74
C THR A 311 8.03 -20.27 6.26
N LYS A 312 8.50 -19.40 5.36
CA LYS A 312 8.97 -19.81 4.03
C LYS A 312 10.18 -18.93 3.68
N ASP A 313 11.28 -19.59 3.34
CA ASP A 313 12.57 -18.99 3.00
C ASP A 313 12.41 -17.67 2.23
N SER A 314 12.75 -16.58 2.91
CA SER A 314 13.06 -15.31 2.25
C SER A 314 14.11 -15.60 1.16
N PRO A 315 13.91 -15.14 -0.08
CA PRO A 315 14.86 -15.37 -1.16
C PRO A 315 16.25 -14.81 -0.86
#